data_AF-A0A496T9S2-F1
#
_entry.id   AF-A0A496T9S2-F1
#
_cell.length_a   1.000
_cell.length_b   1.000
_cell.length_c   1.000
_cell.angle_alpha   90.00
_cell.angle_beta   90.00
_cell.angle_gamma   90.00
#
_symmetry.space_group_name_H-M   'P 1'
#
loop_
_entity.id
_entity.type
_entity.pdbx_description
1 polymer ?
#
loop_
_entity_poly.entity_id
_entity_poly.type
_entity_poly.pdbx_seq_one_letter_code
_entity_poly.pdbx_strand_id
1 'polypeptide(L)'
;MIKRTNLIYHVVFFGALWGILELTTDRLIGVPTMLLRAPVLTTFAVFVMVLARQIDNSFGSTIMIGVVAAFFKFLNVPFWGCQVLALLLLGGVFEMGFFVLDRYQLRRLTTMLLFPMLVYFNFALFAILVRYLLANPWWVSGGWERFWNYVGVSGTLAAVFSLPAVFVAKRWKDSIANFRIYHVAAYRLTCAISILLAAGLSLGLR
;
A
#
# COMPACT_ATOMS: atom_id res chain seq x y z
N MET A 1 -2.48 27.11 2.03
CA MET A 1 -1.43 26.58 2.94
C MET A 1 -2.08 25.70 3.98
N ILE A 2 -1.89 24.38 3.85
CA ILE A 2 -2.27 23.42 4.89
C ILE A 2 -1.21 23.53 6.01
N LYS A 3 -1.63 23.73 7.27
CA LYS A 3 -0.70 23.74 8.42
C LYS A 3 -0.02 22.37 8.50
N ARG A 4 1.30 22.32 8.76
CA ARG A 4 2.11 21.09 8.84
C ARG A 4 1.47 19.97 9.68
N THR A 5 0.72 20.33 10.71
CA THR A 5 -0.04 19.41 11.57
C THR A 5 -1.04 18.54 10.81
N ASN A 6 -1.69 19.08 9.77
CA ASN A 6 -2.68 18.34 8.98
C ASN A 6 -2.04 17.27 8.10
N LEU A 7 -0.81 17.49 7.63
CA LEU A 7 -0.06 16.50 6.84
C LEU A 7 0.28 15.26 7.69
N ILE A 8 0.70 15.48 8.94
CA ILE A 8 1.02 14.38 9.86
C ILE A 8 -0.23 13.52 10.12
N TYR A 9 -1.37 14.14 10.42
CA TYR A 9 -2.62 13.40 10.61
C TYR A 9 -3.06 12.64 9.36
N HIS A 10 -2.90 13.26 8.19
CA HIS A 10 -3.19 12.63 6.92
C HIS A 10 -2.34 11.37 6.71
N VAL A 11 -1.01 11.48 6.88
CA VAL A 11 -0.07 10.36 6.73
C VAL A 11 -0.38 9.25 7.73
N VAL A 12 -0.56 9.58 9.00
CA VAL A 12 -0.83 8.59 10.05
C VAL A 12 -2.14 7.88 9.81
N PHE A 13 -3.19 8.60 9.41
CA PHE A 13 -4.51 8.01 9.12
C PHE A 13 -4.47 7.04 7.95
N PHE A 14 -3.96 7.48 6.79
CA PHE A 14 -3.92 6.63 5.61
C PHE A 14 -2.90 5.48 5.76
N GLY A 15 -1.79 5.72 6.45
CA GLY A 15 -0.82 4.70 6.81
C GLY A 15 -1.41 3.64 7.74
N ALA A 16 -2.15 4.06 8.77
CA ALA A 16 -2.83 3.12 9.67
C ALA A 16 -3.97 2.37 8.97
N LEU A 17 -4.73 3.04 8.10
CA LEU A 17 -5.77 2.40 7.29
C LEU A 17 -5.19 1.30 6.40
N TRP A 18 -4.10 1.59 5.69
CA TRP A 18 -3.40 0.58 4.90
C TRP A 18 -2.82 -0.53 5.78
N GLY A 19 -2.15 -0.18 6.88
CA GLY A 19 -1.59 -1.14 7.82
C GLY A 19 -2.64 -2.12 8.38
N ILE A 20 -3.82 -1.62 8.77
CA ILE A 20 -4.93 -2.47 9.23
C ILE A 20 -5.40 -3.38 8.10
N LEU A 21 -5.59 -2.84 6.89
CA LEU A 21 -6.02 -3.64 5.74
C LEU A 21 -5.03 -4.78 5.45
N GLU A 22 -3.72 -4.55 5.62
CA GLU A 22 -2.75 -5.65 5.49
C GLU A 22 -2.94 -6.72 6.55
N LEU A 23 -3.13 -6.33 7.81
CA LEU A 23 -3.28 -7.28 8.91
C LEU A 23 -4.58 -8.09 8.81
N THR A 24 -5.68 -7.44 8.46
CA THR A 24 -6.98 -8.10 8.34
C THR A 24 -7.03 -8.98 7.10
N THR A 25 -6.57 -8.50 5.95
CA THR A 25 -6.54 -9.26 4.70
C THR A 25 -5.64 -10.49 4.83
N ASP A 26 -4.50 -10.37 5.49
CA ASP A 26 -3.61 -11.49 5.79
C ASP A 26 -4.29 -12.62 6.58
N ARG A 27 -5.14 -12.28 7.54
CA ARG A 27 -5.83 -13.24 8.42
C ARG A 27 -7.10 -13.79 7.77
N LEU A 28 -7.87 -12.93 7.09
CA LEU A 28 -9.15 -13.28 6.47
C LEU A 28 -8.96 -14.16 5.24
N ILE A 29 -7.93 -13.89 4.43
CA ILE A 29 -7.76 -14.61 3.19
C ILE A 29 -7.36 -16.05 3.47
N GLY A 30 -6.54 -16.37 4.48
CA GLY A 30 -6.25 -17.78 4.87
C GLY A 30 -5.70 -18.67 3.74
N VAL A 31 -5.52 -18.14 2.53
CA VAL A 31 -5.21 -18.91 1.32
C VAL A 31 -3.74 -19.33 1.39
N PRO A 32 -3.41 -20.62 1.22
CA PRO A 32 -2.04 -21.13 1.28
C PRO A 32 -1.11 -20.59 0.18
N THR A 33 -1.62 -19.85 -0.80
CA THR A 33 -0.87 -19.41 -1.98
C THR A 33 -0.56 -17.92 -1.92
N MET A 34 0.73 -17.60 -1.74
CA MET A 34 1.25 -16.22 -1.83
C MET A 34 0.84 -15.51 -3.14
N LEU A 35 0.57 -16.29 -4.20
CA LEU A 35 0.27 -15.81 -5.54
C LEU A 35 -1.03 -14.99 -5.64
N LEU A 36 -2.07 -15.33 -4.86
CA LEU A 36 -3.34 -14.59 -4.89
C LEU A 36 -3.42 -13.50 -3.81
N ARG A 37 -2.66 -13.67 -2.73
CA ARG A 37 -2.63 -12.74 -1.59
C ARG A 37 -1.98 -11.40 -1.97
N ALA A 38 -0.82 -11.42 -2.62
CA ALA A 38 -0.11 -10.19 -2.99
C ALA A 38 -0.91 -9.24 -3.91
N PRO A 39 -1.63 -9.72 -4.95
CA PRO A 39 -2.51 -8.88 -5.76
C PRO A 39 -3.59 -8.15 -4.97
N VAL A 40 -4.26 -8.83 -4.04
CA VAL A 40 -5.37 -8.25 -3.26
C VAL A 40 -4.86 -7.17 -2.31
N LEU A 41 -3.78 -7.45 -1.57
CA LEU A 41 -3.13 -6.48 -0.68
C LEU A 41 -2.66 -5.24 -1.45
N THR A 42 -2.03 -5.45 -2.62
CA THR A 42 -1.60 -4.35 -3.48
C THR A 42 -2.79 -3.52 -3.97
N THR A 43 -3.92 -4.14 -4.28
CA THR A 43 -5.13 -3.44 -4.72
C THR A 43 -5.64 -2.47 -3.65
N PHE A 44 -5.68 -2.91 -2.39
CA PHE A 44 -6.03 -2.05 -1.26
C PHE A 44 -5.00 -0.95 -1.03
N ALA A 45 -3.71 -1.26 -1.13
CA ALA A 45 -2.65 -0.27 -1.02
C ALA A 45 -2.80 0.85 -2.06
N VAL A 46 -2.99 0.49 -3.34
CA VAL A 46 -3.20 1.43 -4.44
C VAL A 46 -4.42 2.30 -4.18
N PHE A 47 -5.53 1.68 -3.77
CA PHE A 47 -6.74 2.40 -3.42
C PHE A 47 -6.49 3.47 -2.35
N VAL A 48 -5.85 3.09 -1.24
CA VAL A 48 -5.55 3.99 -0.12
C VAL A 48 -4.62 5.12 -0.55
N MET A 49 -3.54 4.83 -1.29
CA MET A 49 -2.59 5.85 -1.74
C MET A 49 -3.21 6.84 -2.73
N VAL A 50 -4.04 6.35 -3.67
CA VAL A 50 -4.74 7.21 -4.64
C VAL A 50 -5.80 8.06 -3.95
N LEU A 51 -6.48 7.54 -2.94
CA LEU A 51 -7.40 8.33 -2.11
C LEU A 51 -6.67 9.42 -1.32
N ALA A 52 -5.58 9.05 -0.66
CA ALA A 52 -4.76 9.98 0.11
C ALA A 52 -4.32 11.18 -0.75
N ARG A 53 -3.78 10.89 -1.94
CA ARG A 53 -3.32 11.91 -2.90
C ARG A 53 -4.38 12.84 -3.44
N GLN A 54 -5.65 12.43 -3.41
CA GLN A 54 -6.75 13.29 -3.84
C GLN A 54 -7.18 14.29 -2.78
N ILE A 55 -6.91 14.00 -1.51
CA ILE A 55 -7.18 14.91 -0.39
C ILE A 55 -6.01 15.85 -0.19
N ASP A 56 -4.79 15.31 -0.16
CA ASP A 56 -3.57 16.08 -0.02
C ASP A 56 -2.49 15.57 -1.00
N ASN A 57 -2.12 16.43 -1.94
CA ASN A 57 -1.10 16.13 -2.94
C ASN A 57 0.27 16.69 -2.53
N SER A 58 0.69 16.39 -1.31
CA SER A 58 2.00 16.79 -0.80
C SER A 58 3.08 15.76 -1.17
N PHE A 59 4.19 16.21 -1.76
CA PHE A 59 5.35 15.36 -2.05
C PHE A 59 5.90 14.71 -0.76
N GLY A 60 6.27 13.43 -0.85
CA GLY A 60 6.70 12.59 0.25
C GLY A 60 5.57 11.96 1.08
N SER A 61 4.30 12.32 0.87
CA SER A 61 3.20 11.80 1.70
C SER A 61 2.97 10.30 1.48
N THR A 62 3.15 9.79 0.25
CA THR A 62 2.87 8.40 -0.10
C THR A 62 3.91 7.46 0.45
N ILE A 63 5.19 7.83 0.35
CA ILE A 63 6.26 7.03 0.98
C ILE A 63 6.11 7.00 2.51
N MET A 64 5.72 8.12 3.13
CA MET A 64 5.50 8.17 4.59
C MET A 64 4.29 7.34 5.02
N ILE A 65 3.21 7.34 4.23
CA ILE A 65 2.06 6.44 4.42
C ILE A 65 2.53 4.98 4.39
N GLY A 66 3.41 4.61 3.44
CA GLY A 66 4.01 3.28 3.36
C GLY A 66 4.90 2.93 4.54
N VAL A 67 5.68 3.88 5.05
CA VAL A 67 6.48 3.70 6.28
C VAL A 67 5.58 3.37 7.47
N VAL A 68 4.51 4.14 7.68
CA VAL A 68 3.55 3.88 8.77
C VAL A 68 2.92 2.50 8.60
N ALA A 69 2.44 2.14 7.41
CA ALA A 69 1.86 0.82 7.16
C ALA A 69 2.87 -0.31 7.40
N ALA A 70 4.14 -0.12 7.04
CA ALA A 70 5.21 -1.07 7.29
C ALA A 70 5.47 -1.28 8.79
N PHE A 71 5.33 -0.25 9.63
CA PHE A 71 5.41 -0.39 11.09
C PHE A 71 4.30 -1.29 11.65
N PHE A 72 3.07 -1.22 11.13
CA PHE A 72 1.99 -2.13 11.55
C PHE A 72 2.32 -3.60 11.25
N LYS A 73 2.93 -3.85 10.09
CA LYS A 73 3.38 -5.18 9.68
C LYS A 73 4.51 -5.68 10.57
N PHE A 74 5.49 -4.81 10.83
CA PHE A 74 6.64 -5.08 11.69
C PHE A 74 6.24 -5.51 13.10
N LEU A 75 5.19 -4.89 13.67
CA LEU A 75 4.72 -5.21 15.03
C LEU A 75 3.92 -6.52 15.12
N ASN A 76 3.44 -7.09 14.00
CA ASN A 76 2.49 -8.21 14.01
C ASN A 76 3.08 -9.56 13.56
N VAL A 77 4.22 -9.58 12.89
CA VAL A 77 4.80 -10.79 12.32
C VAL A 77 6.24 -10.91 12.82
N PRO A 78 6.75 -12.12 13.13
CA PRO A 78 8.20 -12.31 13.38
C PRO A 78 9.00 -11.69 12.23
N PHE A 79 10.21 -11.22 12.52
CA PHE A 79 11.02 -10.38 11.64
C PHE A 79 11.31 -11.04 10.26
N TRP A 80 10.40 -10.86 9.31
CA TRP A 80 10.58 -11.21 7.90
C TRP A 80 10.71 -9.90 7.14
N GLY A 81 11.95 -9.42 7.00
CA GLY A 81 12.26 -8.14 6.35
C GLY A 81 11.71 -7.99 4.92
N CYS A 82 11.40 -9.10 4.25
CA CYS A 82 10.78 -9.07 2.93
C CYS A 82 9.37 -8.45 2.93
N GLN A 83 8.56 -8.65 3.98
CA GLN A 83 7.21 -8.07 4.00
C GLN A 83 7.25 -6.56 4.22
N VAL A 84 8.11 -6.09 5.14
CA VAL A 84 8.35 -4.67 5.38
C VAL A 84 8.89 -3.98 4.12
N LEU A 85 9.86 -4.63 3.44
CA LEU A 85 10.42 -4.13 2.19
C LEU A 85 9.35 -3.97 1.10
N ALA A 86 8.38 -4.90 1.01
CA ALA A 86 7.30 -4.82 0.02
C ALA A 86 6.48 -3.53 0.16
N LEU A 87 6.12 -3.15 1.40
CA LEU A 87 5.35 -1.94 1.66
C LEU A 87 6.15 -0.67 1.37
N LEU A 88 7.42 -0.65 1.77
CA LEU A 88 8.31 0.50 1.54
C LEU A 88 8.56 0.73 0.06
N LEU A 89 8.83 -0.34 -0.71
CA LEU A 89 9.02 -0.25 -2.16
C LEU A 89 7.75 0.21 -2.85
N LEU A 90 6.59 -0.32 -2.48
CA LEU A 90 5.33 0.07 -3.10
C LEU A 90 5.04 1.56 -2.86
N GLY A 91 5.21 2.03 -1.63
CA GLY A 91 5.08 3.46 -1.31
C GLY A 91 6.07 4.34 -2.07
N GLY A 92 7.33 3.92 -2.19
CA GLY A 92 8.38 4.64 -2.92
C GLY A 92 8.14 4.71 -4.43
N VAL A 93 7.79 3.58 -5.05
CA VAL A 93 7.45 3.51 -6.49
C VAL A 93 6.26 4.40 -6.81
N PHE A 94 5.22 4.37 -5.98
CA PHE A 94 4.04 5.21 -6.18
C PHE A 94 4.33 6.68 -5.91
N GLU A 95 5.17 7.03 -4.94
CA GLU A 95 5.64 8.40 -4.73
C GLU A 95 6.31 8.96 -5.99
N MET A 96 7.21 8.20 -6.62
CA MET A 96 7.81 8.57 -7.90
C MET A 96 6.76 8.67 -9.01
N GLY A 97 5.80 7.74 -9.05
CA GLY A 97 4.69 7.77 -9.99
C GLY A 97 3.83 9.03 -9.89
N PHE A 98 3.45 9.43 -8.67
CA PHE A 98 2.71 10.67 -8.42
C PHE A 98 3.55 11.90 -8.77
N PHE A 99 4.84 11.90 -8.44
CA PHE A 99 5.75 12.98 -8.84
C PHE A 99 5.79 13.17 -10.37
N VAL A 100 5.86 12.07 -11.14
CA VAL A 100 5.80 12.10 -12.61
C VAL A 100 4.45 12.64 -13.10
N LEU A 101 3.34 12.21 -12.49
CA LEU A 101 2.01 12.70 -12.84
C LEU A 101 1.88 14.22 -12.64
N ASP A 102 2.36 14.72 -11.50
CA ASP A 102 2.29 16.13 -11.15
C ASP A 102 3.24 16.97 -12.00
N ARG A 103 4.44 16.47 -12.28
CA ARG A 103 5.46 17.18 -13.05
C ARG A 103 5.08 17.34 -14.52
N TYR A 104 4.52 16.29 -15.14
CA TYR A 104 4.26 16.26 -16.58
C TYR A 104 2.79 16.43 -16.94
N GLN A 105 1.89 16.59 -15.96
CA GLN A 105 0.45 16.86 -16.18
C GLN A 105 -0.18 15.88 -17.19
N LEU A 106 0.08 14.58 -16.98
CA LEU A 106 -0.27 13.54 -17.95
C LEU A 106 -1.78 13.46 -18.21
N ARG A 107 -2.14 13.14 -19.46
CA ARG A 107 -3.54 12.99 -19.89
C ARG A 107 -4.25 11.88 -19.11
N ARG A 108 -5.57 11.97 -18.97
CA ARG A 108 -6.41 11.03 -18.20
C ARG A 108 -6.14 9.55 -18.53
N LEU A 109 -6.00 9.21 -19.80
CA LEU A 109 -5.72 7.84 -20.25
C LEU A 109 -4.31 7.39 -19.84
N THR A 110 -3.31 8.23 -20.06
CA THR A 110 -1.92 7.97 -19.64
C THR A 110 -1.82 7.77 -18.13
N THR A 111 -2.56 8.57 -17.36
CA THR A 111 -2.66 8.43 -15.91
C THR A 111 -3.30 7.10 -15.49
N MET A 112 -4.30 6.61 -16.22
CA MET A 112 -4.91 5.29 -15.93
C MET A 112 -3.95 4.14 -16.24
N LEU A 113 -3.13 4.25 -17.29
CA LEU A 113 -2.17 3.23 -17.68
C LEU A 113 -0.91 3.24 -16.80
N LEU A 114 -0.55 4.37 -16.22
CA LEU A 114 0.63 4.50 -15.37
C LEU A 114 0.52 3.64 -14.11
N PHE A 115 -0.64 3.58 -13.45
CA PHE A 115 -0.79 2.82 -12.20
C PHE A 115 -0.53 1.32 -12.36
N PRO A 116 -1.12 0.60 -13.34
CA PRO A 116 -0.76 -0.78 -13.66
C PRO A 116 0.73 -0.95 -13.94
N MET A 117 1.36 -0.03 -14.69
CA MET A 117 2.79 -0.09 -14.97
C MET A 117 3.63 0.02 -13.70
N LEU A 118 3.28 0.93 -12.79
CA LEU A 118 3.95 1.09 -11.50
C LEU A 118 3.79 -0.15 -10.61
N VAL A 119 2.59 -0.75 -10.59
CA VAL A 119 2.37 -2.01 -9.87
C VAL A 119 3.25 -3.11 -10.44
N TYR A 120 3.25 -3.28 -11.76
CA TYR A 120 4.03 -4.32 -12.41
C TYR A 120 5.53 -4.14 -12.16
N PHE A 121 6.01 -2.89 -12.30
CA PHE A 121 7.38 -2.51 -11.96
C PHE A 121 7.72 -2.82 -10.50
N ASN A 122 6.82 -2.50 -9.56
CA ASN A 122 7.01 -2.83 -8.14
C ASN A 122 7.15 -4.33 -7.90
N PHE A 123 6.32 -5.17 -8.54
CA PHE A 123 6.42 -6.63 -8.41
C PHE A 123 7.76 -7.18 -8.95
N ALA A 124 8.21 -6.68 -10.10
CA ALA A 124 9.49 -7.06 -10.68
C ALA A 124 10.66 -6.63 -9.77
N LEU A 125 10.66 -5.36 -9.35
CA LEU A 125 11.69 -4.81 -8.47
C LEU A 125 11.75 -5.55 -7.13
N PHE A 126 10.59 -5.82 -6.53
CA PHE A 126 10.50 -6.58 -5.28
C PHE A 126 11.07 -7.98 -5.43
N ALA A 127 10.68 -8.72 -6.46
CA ALA A 127 11.16 -10.09 -6.70
C ALA A 127 12.68 -10.15 -6.89
N ILE A 128 13.26 -9.15 -7.59
CA ILE A 128 14.71 -9.01 -7.76
C ILE A 128 15.37 -8.77 -6.40
N LEU A 129 14.89 -7.79 -5.63
CA LEU A 129 15.49 -7.41 -4.35
C LEU A 129 15.39 -8.53 -3.31
N VAL A 130 14.24 -9.20 -3.18
CA VAL A 130 14.11 -10.27 -2.19
C VAL A 130 14.98 -11.48 -2.55
N ARG A 131 15.16 -11.77 -3.84
CA ARG A 131 16.01 -12.87 -4.29
C ARG A 131 17.50 -12.57 -4.12
N TYR A 132 17.97 -11.39 -4.55
CA TYR A 132 19.41 -11.10 -4.60
C TYR A 132 19.92 -10.32 -3.39
N LEU A 133 19.15 -9.38 -2.85
CA LEU A 133 19.57 -8.55 -1.71
C LEU A 133 19.27 -9.22 -0.37
N LEU A 134 18.06 -9.77 -0.20
CA LEU A 134 17.68 -10.45 1.04
C LEU A 134 18.00 -11.95 1.04
N ALA A 135 18.38 -12.51 -0.12
CA ALA A 135 18.71 -13.93 -0.29
C ALA A 135 17.71 -14.86 0.40
N ASN A 136 16.41 -14.55 0.33
CA ASN A 136 15.42 -15.26 1.13
C ASN A 136 15.36 -16.74 0.70
N PRO A 137 15.46 -17.72 1.63
CA PRO A 137 15.53 -19.14 1.28
C PRO A 137 14.36 -19.63 0.41
N TRP A 138 13.16 -19.07 0.61
CA TRP A 138 11.99 -19.41 -0.19
C TRP A 138 12.08 -18.88 -1.63
N TRP A 139 12.73 -17.74 -1.85
CA TRP A 139 12.93 -17.17 -3.18
C TRP A 139 14.11 -17.81 -3.92
N VAL A 140 15.18 -18.15 -3.20
CA VAL A 140 16.37 -18.78 -3.79
C VAL A 140 16.08 -20.24 -4.18
N SER A 141 15.42 -21.01 -3.32
CA SER A 141 15.08 -22.43 -3.58
C SER A 141 14.10 -22.64 -4.73
N GLY A 142 13.23 -21.66 -5.00
CA GLY A 142 12.24 -21.73 -6.07
C GLY A 142 12.75 -21.37 -7.47
N GLY A 143 14.00 -20.89 -7.57
CA GLY A 143 14.64 -20.56 -8.83
C GLY A 143 13.87 -19.55 -9.70
N TRP A 144 14.00 -19.70 -11.02
CA TRP A 144 13.38 -18.81 -12.00
C TRP A 144 11.88 -19.04 -12.18
N GLU A 145 11.38 -20.25 -11.91
CA GLU A 145 9.97 -20.58 -12.05
C GLU A 145 9.11 -19.75 -11.08
N ARG A 146 9.50 -19.67 -9.79
CA ARG A 146 8.78 -18.84 -8.81
C ARG A 146 8.84 -17.35 -9.16
N PHE A 147 9.98 -16.89 -9.69
CA PHE A 147 10.14 -15.52 -10.13
C PHE A 147 9.12 -15.17 -11.23
N TRP A 148 9.06 -15.99 -12.29
CA TRP A 148 8.14 -15.75 -13.40
C TRP A 148 6.67 -15.95 -13.01
N ASN A 149 6.37 -16.92 -12.14
CA ASN A 149 5.02 -17.07 -11.62
C ASN A 149 4.60 -15.86 -10.77
N TYR A 150 5.47 -15.34 -9.93
CA TYR A 150 5.14 -14.16 -9.12
C TYR A 150 5.00 -12.88 -9.96
N VAL A 151 5.98 -12.57 -10.81
CA VAL A 151 5.95 -11.34 -11.63
C VAL A 151 4.89 -11.46 -12.74
N GLY A 152 4.86 -12.60 -13.42
CA GLY A 152 3.98 -12.85 -14.56
C GLY A 152 2.52 -13.09 -14.18
N VAL A 153 2.22 -13.83 -13.11
CA VAL A 153 0.83 -14.10 -12.71
C VAL A 153 0.38 -13.08 -11.67
N SER A 154 1.04 -13.01 -10.51
CA SER A 154 0.62 -12.10 -9.44
C SER A 154 0.79 -10.64 -9.83
N GLY A 155 1.91 -10.27 -10.48
CA GLY A 155 2.13 -8.90 -10.95
C GLY A 155 1.09 -8.47 -11.99
N THR A 156 0.71 -9.35 -12.92
CA THR A 156 -0.33 -9.05 -13.91
C THR A 156 -1.71 -8.92 -13.25
N LEU A 157 -2.09 -9.84 -12.36
CA LEU A 157 -3.34 -9.75 -11.61
C LEU A 157 -3.41 -8.47 -10.78
N ALA A 158 -2.33 -8.12 -10.08
CA ALA A 158 -2.23 -6.89 -9.30
C ALA A 158 -2.37 -5.65 -10.19
N ALA A 159 -1.71 -5.63 -11.35
CA ALA A 159 -1.79 -4.54 -12.31
C ALA A 159 -3.22 -4.36 -12.85
N VAL A 160 -3.91 -5.45 -13.17
CA VAL A 160 -5.32 -5.41 -13.60
C VAL A 160 -6.23 -4.92 -12.47
N PHE A 161 -6.09 -5.46 -11.25
CA PHE A 161 -6.91 -5.05 -10.11
C PHE A 161 -6.64 -3.62 -9.64
N SER A 162 -5.47 -3.06 -9.96
CA SER A 162 -5.17 -1.65 -9.68
C SER A 162 -6.08 -0.68 -10.44
N LEU A 163 -6.58 -1.05 -11.63
CA LEU A 163 -7.47 -0.20 -12.43
C LEU A 163 -8.79 0.12 -11.72
N PRO A 164 -9.60 -0.87 -11.29
CA PRO A 164 -10.81 -0.58 -10.53
C PRO A 164 -10.51 0.12 -9.21
N ALA A 165 -9.39 -0.21 -8.53
CA ALA A 165 -8.98 0.51 -7.31
C ALA A 165 -8.77 2.01 -7.56
N VAL A 166 -7.99 2.37 -8.57
CA VAL A 166 -7.76 3.78 -8.97
C VAL A 166 -9.08 4.44 -9.35
N PHE A 167 -9.93 3.75 -10.08
CA PHE A 167 -11.21 4.29 -10.55
C PHE A 167 -12.18 4.58 -9.42
N VAL A 168 -12.37 3.63 -8.50
CA VAL A 168 -13.22 3.79 -7.32
C VAL A 168 -12.64 4.87 -6.42
N ALA A 169 -11.32 4.84 -6.17
CA ALA A 169 -10.64 5.89 -5.40
C ALA A 169 -10.90 7.28 -5.99
N LYS A 170 -10.82 7.43 -7.31
CA LYS A 170 -11.07 8.70 -7.99
C LYS A 170 -12.50 9.18 -7.90
N ARG A 171 -13.48 8.27 -7.93
CA ARG A 171 -14.90 8.61 -7.73
C ARG A 171 -15.23 8.97 -6.29
N TRP A 172 -14.52 8.39 -5.33
CA TRP A 172 -14.82 8.63 -3.92
C TRP A 172 -14.41 10.02 -3.42
N LYS A 173 -13.66 10.78 -4.23
CA LYS A 173 -13.29 12.17 -3.94
C LYS A 173 -14.48 13.04 -3.56
N ASP A 174 -15.58 12.94 -4.30
CA ASP A 174 -16.74 13.81 -4.13
C ASP A 174 -17.47 13.51 -2.81
N SER A 175 -17.46 12.25 -2.36
CA SER A 175 -17.99 11.86 -1.04
C SER A 175 -17.08 12.32 0.11
N ILE A 176 -15.77 12.39 -0.13
CA ILE A 176 -14.77 12.74 0.89
C ILE A 176 -14.59 14.27 1.03
N ALA A 177 -14.88 15.05 -0.01
CA ALA A 177 -14.83 16.52 0.06
C ALA A 177 -15.73 17.10 1.16
N ASN A 178 -16.85 16.43 1.48
CA ASN A 178 -17.76 16.77 2.58
C ASN A 178 -17.24 16.33 3.96
N PHE A 179 -16.22 15.49 4.03
CA PHE A 179 -15.62 14.96 5.26
C PHE A 179 -14.67 15.94 5.95
N ARG A 180 -14.40 17.10 5.32
CA ARG A 180 -13.42 18.11 5.75
C ARG A 180 -13.69 18.72 7.13
N ILE A 181 -14.90 18.59 7.66
CA ILE A 181 -15.35 19.14 8.96
C ILE A 181 -15.11 18.16 10.13
N TYR A 182 -14.95 16.85 9.87
CA TYR A 182 -14.82 15.81 10.91
C TYR A 182 -13.37 15.38 11.22
N HIS A 183 -12.39 16.04 10.59
CA HIS A 183 -11.00 15.59 10.54
C HIS A 183 -10.40 15.24 11.91
N VAL A 184 -10.45 16.10 12.92
CA VAL A 184 -9.74 15.82 14.18
C VAL A 184 -10.35 14.66 14.98
N ALA A 185 -11.67 14.55 15.03
CA ALA A 185 -12.35 13.48 15.76
C ALA A 185 -12.20 12.13 15.05
N ALA A 186 -12.37 12.10 13.72
CA ALA A 186 -12.14 10.90 12.92
C ALA A 186 -10.66 10.46 12.97
N TYR A 187 -9.70 11.38 12.93
CA TYR A 187 -8.27 11.06 13.08
C TYR A 187 -7.95 10.45 14.44
N ARG A 188 -8.50 11.02 15.53
CA ARG A 188 -8.32 10.48 16.88
C ARG A 188 -8.99 9.12 17.03
N LEU A 189 -10.20 8.95 16.50
CA LEU A 189 -10.92 7.68 16.55
C LEU A 189 -10.19 6.60 15.77
N THR A 190 -9.66 6.92 14.59
CA THR A 190 -8.93 5.95 13.77
C THR A 190 -7.60 5.59 14.41
N CYS A 191 -6.86 6.55 14.99
CA CYS A 191 -5.67 6.24 15.77
C CYS A 191 -6.00 5.37 16.99
N ALA A 192 -7.07 5.69 17.73
CA ALA A 192 -7.50 4.92 18.89
C ALA A 192 -7.94 3.50 18.50
N ILE A 193 -8.73 3.35 17.43
CA ILE A 193 -9.15 2.07 16.87
C ILE A 193 -7.95 1.29 16.34
N SER A 194 -6.98 1.95 15.71
CA SER A 194 -5.76 1.29 15.20
C SER A 194 -4.89 0.78 16.33
N ILE A 195 -4.75 1.54 17.42
CA ILE A 195 -4.03 1.12 18.63
C ILE A 195 -4.79 0.00 19.33
N LEU A 196 -6.12 0.09 19.47
CA LEU A 196 -6.95 -0.93 20.10
C LEU A 196 -7.00 -2.22 19.27
N LEU A 197 -7.06 -2.14 17.94
CA LEU A 197 -6.97 -3.29 17.06
C LEU A 197 -5.57 -3.89 17.11
N ALA A 198 -4.50 -3.09 17.01
CA ALA A 198 -3.14 -3.61 17.12
C ALA A 198 -2.89 -4.27 18.49
N ALA A 199 -3.36 -3.66 19.58
CA ALA A 199 -3.26 -4.20 20.94
C ALA A 199 -4.14 -5.45 21.12
N GLY A 200 -5.39 -5.44 20.68
CA GLY A 200 -6.30 -6.58 20.76
C GLY A 200 -5.85 -7.76 19.89
N LEU A 201 -5.32 -7.49 18.69
CA LEU A 201 -4.72 -8.50 17.80
C LEU A 201 -3.40 -9.06 18.35
N SER A 202 -2.70 -8.30 19.21
CA SER A 202 -1.50 -8.76 19.94
C SER A 202 -1.84 -9.54 21.22
N LEU A 203 -2.96 -9.24 21.87
CA LEU A 203 -3.44 -9.92 23.09
C LEU A 203 -4.20 -11.22 22.78
N GLY A 204 -4.80 -11.32 21.58
CA GLY A 204 -5.37 -12.57 21.05
C GLY A 204 -4.32 -13.56 20.50
N LEU A 205 -3.03 -13.27 20.67
CA LEU A 205 -1.91 -14.17 20.41
C LEU A 205 -1.47 -14.89 21.71
N ARG A 206 -2.41 -15.62 22.31
CA ARG A 206 -2.10 -16.87 23.03
C ARG A 206 -2.91 -17.99 22.41
#